data_AF-A0A6C0FLU3-F1
#
_entry.id   AF-A0A6C0FLU3-F1
#
_cell.length_a   1.000
_cell.length_b   1.000
_cell.length_c   1.000
_cell.angle_alpha   90.00
_cell.angle_beta   90.00
_cell.angle_gamma   90.00
#
_symmetry.space_group_name_H-M   'P 1'
#
loop_
_entity.id
_entity.type
_entity.pdbx_description
1 polymer ?
#
loop_
_entity_poly.entity_id
_entity_poly.type
_entity_poly.pdbx_seq_one_letter_code
_entity_poly.pdbx_strand_id
1 'polypeptide(L)'
;MIDDVAKAHLLDDLRWTRASLLGKLDGLSEYDVRRPLTDTGTNLLGLVKHLAVAEARYLGEVFGRPFPDPIPRWDDAAGNRAHLWVTEDESRDDVVERYRRACAHADATVAALPVDAPGRVPWWPQPDVTLFDVMVHVLTETARHAGHADILREGLDGAVGMADGPVAPVDDAARAAREEHRARVESAARAAAARAR
;
A
#
# COMPACT_ATOMS: atom_id res chain seq x y z
N MET A 1 -13.08 17.80 20.60
CA MET A 1 -14.05 16.67 20.59
C MET A 1 -13.29 15.41 20.22
N ILE A 2 -13.77 14.22 20.57
CA ILE A 2 -13.06 12.96 20.25
C ILE A 2 -12.91 12.76 18.72
N ASP A 3 -13.87 13.27 17.96
CA ASP A 3 -13.94 13.20 16.50
C ASP A 3 -12.73 13.82 15.79
N ASP A 4 -12.34 15.04 16.18
CA ASP A 4 -11.16 15.71 15.60
C ASP A 4 -9.87 14.96 15.91
N VAL A 5 -9.78 14.38 17.13
CA VAL A 5 -8.62 13.60 17.57
C VAL A 5 -8.54 12.28 16.78
N ALA A 6 -9.66 11.58 16.62
CA ALA A 6 -9.72 10.34 15.86
C ALA A 6 -9.37 10.57 14.38
N LYS A 7 -9.92 11.63 13.79
CA LYS A 7 -9.63 12.01 12.40
C LYS A 7 -8.16 12.38 12.20
N ALA A 8 -7.57 13.15 13.12
CA ALA A 8 -6.15 13.50 13.06
C ALA A 8 -5.27 12.24 13.17
N HIS A 9 -5.57 11.35 14.12
CA HIS A 9 -4.81 10.12 14.32
C HIS A 9 -4.84 9.20 13.08
N LEU A 10 -6.02 8.97 12.49
CA LEU A 10 -6.15 8.18 11.26
C LEU A 10 -5.39 8.81 10.09
N LEU A 11 -5.41 10.14 9.97
CA LEU A 11 -4.69 10.84 8.91
C LEU A 11 -3.16 10.74 9.09
N ASP A 12 -2.67 10.86 10.32
CA ASP A 12 -1.25 10.76 10.63
C ASP A 12 -0.72 9.34 10.38
N ASP A 13 -1.45 8.31 10.82
CA ASP A 13 -1.12 6.91 10.53
C ASP A 13 -1.13 6.61 9.03
N LEU A 14 -2.10 7.17 8.30
CA LEU A 14 -2.18 7.02 6.85
C LEU A 14 -0.98 7.69 6.16
N ARG A 15 -0.59 8.91 6.56
CA ARG A 15 0.60 9.61 6.06
C ARG A 15 1.88 8.82 6.31
N TRP A 16 2.04 8.28 7.51
CA TRP A 16 3.19 7.46 7.85
C TRP A 16 3.24 6.18 7.02
N THR A 17 2.10 5.50 6.84
CA THR A 17 2.02 4.28 6.04
C THR A 17 2.33 4.54 4.55
N ARG A 18 1.82 5.63 3.98
CA ARG A 18 2.13 6.08 2.60
C ARG A 18 3.63 6.33 2.42
N ALA A 19 4.26 7.01 3.37
CA ALA A 19 5.69 7.28 3.33
C ALA A 19 6.51 5.99 3.39
N SER A 20 6.14 5.06 4.27
CA SER A 20 6.80 3.76 4.37
C SER A 20 6.72 2.95 3.07
N LEU A 21 5.54 2.92 2.43
CA LEU A 21 5.37 2.25 1.13
C LEU A 21 6.33 2.80 0.09
N LEU A 22 6.43 4.13 -0.04
CA LEU A 22 7.35 4.76 -1.00
C LEU A 22 8.81 4.43 -0.69
N GLY A 23 9.19 4.40 0.59
CA GLY A 23 10.52 3.99 1.02
C GLY A 23 10.91 2.58 0.57
N LYS A 24 9.93 1.69 0.30
CA LYS A 24 10.22 0.34 -0.24
C LYS A 24 10.80 0.34 -1.64
N LEU A 25 10.72 1.45 -2.36
CA LEU A 25 11.34 1.59 -3.69
C LEU A 25 12.81 2.03 -3.62
N ASP A 26 13.27 2.56 -2.48
CA ASP A 26 14.57 3.21 -2.38
C ASP A 26 15.72 2.23 -2.64
N GLY A 27 16.69 2.66 -3.45
CA GLY A 27 17.87 1.87 -3.80
C GLY A 27 17.63 0.70 -4.78
N LEU A 28 16.38 0.44 -5.19
CA LEU A 28 16.08 -0.61 -6.17
C LEU A 28 16.22 -0.14 -7.61
N SER A 29 16.63 -1.08 -8.46
CA SER A 29 16.68 -0.90 -9.92
C SER A 29 15.28 -0.74 -10.51
N GLU A 30 15.21 -0.17 -11.72
CA GLU A 30 13.95 -0.05 -12.47
C GLU A 30 13.32 -1.42 -12.76
N TYR A 31 14.15 -2.44 -12.99
CA TYR A 31 13.69 -3.80 -13.22
C TYR A 31 13.09 -4.42 -11.96
N ASP A 32 13.74 -4.28 -10.80
CA ASP A 32 13.29 -4.92 -9.56
C ASP A 32 12.00 -4.35 -8.99
N VAL A 33 11.74 -3.05 -9.19
CA VAL A 33 10.46 -2.47 -8.76
C VAL A 33 9.28 -2.88 -9.66
N ARG A 34 9.54 -3.33 -10.89
CA ARG A 34 8.50 -3.68 -11.90
C ARG A 34 8.29 -5.19 -12.07
N ARG A 35 9.33 -6.00 -11.90
CA ARG A 35 9.25 -7.43 -12.22
C ARG A 35 8.24 -8.15 -11.32
N PRO A 36 7.53 -9.17 -11.84
CA PRO A 36 6.76 -10.10 -11.02
C PRO A 36 7.57 -10.66 -9.84
N LEU A 37 7.04 -10.53 -8.62
CA LEU A 37 7.62 -11.12 -7.40
C LEU A 37 6.71 -12.18 -6.75
N THR A 38 5.55 -12.43 -7.37
CA THR A 38 4.60 -13.49 -7.02
C THR A 38 4.08 -14.15 -8.29
N ASP A 39 3.44 -15.32 -8.17
CA ASP A 39 2.76 -16.00 -9.30
C ASP A 39 1.62 -15.16 -9.90
N THR A 40 1.05 -14.27 -9.09
CA THR A 40 0.06 -13.31 -9.57
C THR A 40 0.74 -12.13 -10.26
N GLY A 41 2.05 -11.96 -10.25
CA GLY A 41 2.70 -10.80 -10.89
C GLY A 41 2.62 -9.51 -10.08
N THR A 42 2.30 -9.60 -8.78
CA THR A 42 2.41 -8.44 -7.88
C THR A 42 3.88 -8.00 -7.80
N ASN A 43 4.09 -6.69 -7.88
CA ASN A 43 5.39 -6.04 -7.84
C ASN A 43 5.27 -4.70 -7.10
N LEU A 44 6.39 -4.11 -6.68
CA LEU A 44 6.40 -2.94 -5.80
C LEU A 44 5.81 -1.70 -6.46
N LEU A 45 6.16 -1.39 -7.71
CA LEU A 45 5.68 -0.20 -8.41
C LEU A 45 4.18 -0.31 -8.74
N GLY A 46 3.70 -1.52 -9.04
CA GLY A 46 2.30 -1.84 -9.22
C GLY A 46 1.47 -1.58 -7.95
N LEU A 47 2.01 -1.91 -6.77
CA LEU A 47 1.35 -1.58 -5.49
C LEU A 47 1.19 -0.06 -5.29
N VAL A 48 2.19 0.74 -5.67
CA VAL A 48 2.10 2.21 -5.63
C VAL A 48 1.03 2.72 -6.60
N LYS A 49 0.99 2.20 -7.83
CA LYS A 49 -0.05 2.54 -8.81
C LYS A 49 -1.45 2.21 -8.31
N HIS A 50 -1.63 1.03 -7.70
CA HIS A 50 -2.91 0.61 -7.13
C HIS A 50 -3.39 1.59 -6.06
N LEU A 51 -2.50 1.94 -5.13
CA LEU A 51 -2.85 2.84 -4.04
C LEU A 51 -3.11 4.27 -4.54
N ALA A 52 -2.47 4.74 -5.61
CA ALA A 52 -2.85 6.02 -6.24
C ALA A 52 -4.32 6.03 -6.70
N VAL A 53 -4.81 4.92 -7.25
CA VAL A 53 -6.23 4.77 -7.62
C VAL A 53 -7.12 4.74 -6.36
N ALA A 54 -6.72 3.99 -5.33
CA ALA A 54 -7.48 3.92 -4.08
C ALA A 54 -7.65 5.30 -3.43
N GLU A 55 -6.57 6.07 -3.29
CA GLU A 55 -6.58 7.42 -2.74
C GLU A 55 -7.52 8.36 -3.51
N ALA A 56 -7.34 8.43 -4.83
CA ALA A 56 -8.07 9.34 -5.69
C ALA A 56 -9.58 9.05 -5.74
N ARG A 57 -9.97 7.77 -5.65
CA ARG A 57 -11.37 7.36 -5.72
C ARG A 57 -12.06 7.44 -4.35
N TYR A 58 -11.48 6.79 -3.33
CA TYR A 58 -12.10 6.72 -2.01
C TYR A 58 -12.07 8.08 -1.28
N LEU A 59 -10.97 8.82 -1.31
CA LEU A 59 -10.86 10.12 -0.64
C LEU A 59 -11.03 11.30 -1.61
N GLY A 60 -11.54 11.04 -2.82
CA GLY A 60 -11.88 12.05 -3.80
C GLY A 60 -13.29 11.87 -4.36
N GLU A 61 -13.45 10.96 -5.34
CA GLU A 61 -14.71 10.73 -6.06
C GLU A 61 -15.91 10.47 -5.12
N VAL A 62 -15.72 9.63 -4.09
CA VAL A 62 -16.77 9.23 -3.12
C VAL A 62 -17.38 10.43 -2.38
N PHE A 63 -16.63 11.53 -2.25
CA PHE A 63 -17.04 12.76 -1.58
C PHE A 63 -17.27 13.92 -2.56
N GLY A 64 -17.46 13.64 -3.86
CA GLY A 64 -17.71 14.66 -4.88
C GLY A 64 -16.51 15.56 -5.17
N ARG A 65 -15.30 15.12 -4.85
CA ARG A 65 -14.04 15.84 -5.04
C ARG A 65 -13.14 15.03 -5.98
N PRO A 66 -13.46 14.91 -7.29
CA PRO A 66 -12.69 14.06 -8.19
C PRO A 66 -11.23 14.52 -8.28
N PHE A 67 -10.32 13.55 -8.32
CA PHE A 67 -8.90 13.82 -8.57
C PHE A 67 -8.72 14.34 -10.01
N PRO A 68 -7.92 15.40 -10.24
CA PRO A 68 -7.85 16.06 -11.54
C PRO A 68 -7.10 15.28 -12.63
N ASP A 69 -6.19 14.37 -12.26
CA ASP A 69 -5.41 13.63 -13.24
C ASP A 69 -6.13 12.33 -13.69
N PRO A 70 -5.85 11.83 -14.90
CA PRO A 70 -6.36 10.53 -15.34
C PRO A 70 -5.92 9.40 -14.41
N ILE A 71 -6.88 8.60 -13.95
CA ILE A 71 -6.66 7.37 -13.18
C ILE A 71 -7.39 6.19 -13.83
N PRO A 72 -6.80 4.98 -13.84
CA PRO A 72 -7.49 3.78 -14.28
C PRO A 72 -8.75 3.53 -13.44
N ARG A 73 -9.83 3.06 -14.09
CA ARG A 73 -11.02 2.62 -13.35
C ARG A 73 -10.93 1.13 -13.00
N TRP A 74 -11.51 0.75 -11.86
CA TRP A 74 -11.59 -0.66 -11.44
C TRP A 74 -12.60 -1.49 -12.25
N ASP A 75 -13.54 -0.84 -12.93
CA ASP A 75 -14.62 -1.46 -13.70
C ASP A 75 -14.34 -1.54 -15.21
N ASP A 76 -13.09 -1.30 -15.63
CA ASP A 76 -12.70 -1.58 -17.02
C ASP A 76 -12.71 -3.10 -17.26
N ALA A 77 -13.74 -3.54 -17.99
CA ALA A 77 -14.00 -4.93 -18.35
C ALA A 77 -12.84 -5.59 -19.13
N ALA A 78 -11.90 -4.80 -19.66
CA ALA A 78 -10.73 -5.29 -20.38
C ALA A 78 -9.54 -5.67 -19.46
N GLY A 79 -9.53 -5.30 -18.18
CA GLY A 79 -8.31 -5.31 -17.39
C GLY A 79 -8.50 -5.58 -15.91
N ASN A 80 -8.89 -6.81 -15.55
CA ASN A 80 -8.65 -7.30 -14.20
C ASN A 80 -7.15 -7.10 -13.92
N ARG A 81 -6.81 -6.13 -13.04
CA ARG A 81 -5.44 -5.74 -12.61
C ARG A 81 -4.69 -4.67 -13.42
N ALA A 82 -5.35 -3.92 -14.30
CA ALA A 82 -4.73 -2.75 -14.96
C ALA A 82 -4.19 -1.71 -13.95
N HIS A 83 -4.80 -1.61 -12.78
CA HIS A 83 -4.37 -0.75 -11.68
C HIS A 83 -3.07 -1.24 -10.98
N LEU A 84 -2.64 -2.48 -11.20
CA LEU A 84 -1.37 -3.05 -10.72
C LEU A 84 -0.31 -3.18 -11.83
N TRP A 85 -0.69 -2.95 -13.09
CA TRP A 85 0.21 -3.07 -14.23
C TRP A 85 0.76 -1.71 -14.61
N VAL A 86 2.06 -1.52 -14.41
CA VAL A 86 2.81 -0.34 -14.89
C VAL A 86 3.40 -0.69 -16.25
N THR A 87 2.98 0.01 -17.31
CA THR A 87 3.44 -0.28 -18.68
C THR A 87 4.87 0.20 -18.92
N GLU A 88 5.46 -0.23 -20.02
CA GLU A 88 6.77 0.23 -20.48
C GLU A 88 6.81 1.75 -20.74
N ASP A 89 5.68 2.36 -21.07
CA ASP A 89 5.54 3.79 -21.36
C ASP A 89 5.32 4.65 -20.10
N GLU A 90 4.95 4.04 -18.98
CA GLU A 90 4.83 4.73 -17.69
C GLU A 90 6.18 4.75 -17.00
N SER A 91 6.74 5.93 -16.70
CA SER A 91 7.97 6.02 -15.91
C SER A 91 7.71 5.77 -14.42
N ARG A 92 8.72 5.27 -13.70
CA ARG A 92 8.66 5.13 -12.23
C ARG A 92 8.34 6.47 -11.55
N ASP A 93 8.98 7.55 -12.00
CA ASP A 93 8.80 8.89 -11.42
C ASP A 93 7.37 9.39 -11.61
N ASP A 94 6.77 9.16 -12.78
CA ASP A 94 5.38 9.54 -13.03
C ASP A 94 4.40 8.78 -12.14
N VAL A 95 4.64 7.48 -11.92
CA VAL A 95 3.81 6.65 -11.03
C VAL A 95 3.92 7.14 -9.59
N VAL A 96 5.15 7.37 -9.10
CA VAL A 96 5.40 7.86 -7.73
C VAL A 96 4.81 9.26 -7.53
N GLU A 97 5.01 10.16 -8.49
CA GLU A 97 4.51 11.52 -8.38
C GLU A 97 2.98 11.57 -8.47
N ARG A 98 2.36 10.74 -9.32
CA ARG A 98 0.90 10.60 -9.35
C ARG A 98 0.37 10.09 -8.00
N TYR A 99 1.04 9.14 -7.36
CA TYR A 99 0.68 8.69 -6.01
C TYR A 99 0.78 9.82 -4.99
N ARG A 100 1.86 10.61 -4.99
CA ARG A 100 2.00 11.77 -4.10
C ARG A 100 0.90 12.81 -4.31
N ARG A 101 0.55 13.12 -5.56
CA ARG A 101 -0.55 14.04 -5.88
C ARG A 101 -1.90 13.50 -5.42
N ALA A 102 -2.15 12.19 -5.58
CA ALA A 102 -3.36 11.55 -5.08
C ALA A 102 -3.45 11.61 -3.54
N CYS A 103 -2.35 11.35 -2.84
CA CYS A 103 -2.26 11.50 -1.38
C CYS A 103 -2.51 12.96 -0.93
N ALA A 104 -1.93 13.95 -1.62
CA ALA A 104 -2.14 15.36 -1.30
C ALA A 104 -3.60 15.79 -1.53
N HIS A 105 -4.23 15.28 -2.58
CA HIS A 105 -5.65 15.50 -2.85
C HIS A 105 -6.55 14.87 -1.78
N ALA A 106 -6.24 13.63 -1.38
CA ALA A 106 -6.90 12.93 -0.29
C ALA A 106 -6.78 13.69 1.04
N ASP A 107 -5.59 14.18 1.39
CA ASP A 107 -5.35 15.02 2.57
C ASP A 107 -6.20 16.29 2.54
N ALA A 108 -6.32 16.94 1.37
CA ALA A 108 -7.15 18.14 1.21
C ALA A 108 -8.64 17.84 1.38
N THR A 109 -9.11 16.66 0.92
CA THR A 109 -10.49 16.21 1.19
C THR A 109 -10.72 15.95 2.67
N VAL A 110 -9.82 15.20 3.33
CA VAL A 110 -9.91 14.94 4.77
C VAL A 110 -9.91 16.26 5.54
N ALA A 111 -9.04 17.20 5.22
CA ALA A 111 -8.99 18.50 5.88
C ALA A 111 -10.31 19.30 5.73
N ALA A 112 -10.94 19.27 4.55
CA ALA A 112 -12.09 20.09 4.21
C ALA A 112 -13.43 19.58 4.78
N LEU A 113 -13.55 18.29 5.10
CA LEU A 113 -14.82 17.65 5.45
C LEU A 113 -14.87 17.24 6.93
N PRO A 114 -16.03 17.32 7.61
CA PRO A 114 -16.17 16.72 8.95
C PRO A 114 -16.06 15.19 8.88
N VAL A 115 -15.73 14.53 9.99
CA VAL A 115 -15.46 13.08 10.03
C VAL A 115 -16.69 12.22 9.70
N ASP A 116 -17.89 12.78 9.91
CA ASP A 116 -19.19 12.18 9.58
C ASP A 116 -19.73 12.63 8.22
N ALA A 117 -18.94 13.33 7.40
CA ALA A 117 -19.37 13.77 6.08
C ALA A 117 -19.87 12.59 5.24
N PRO A 118 -21.06 12.68 4.62
CA PRO A 118 -21.62 11.58 3.84
C PRO A 118 -20.84 11.40 2.53
N GLY A 119 -20.58 10.15 2.19
CA GLY A 119 -20.03 9.72 0.92
C GLY A 119 -20.82 8.53 0.37
N ARG A 120 -20.53 8.16 -0.89
CA ARG A 120 -21.16 7.00 -1.52
C ARG A 120 -20.15 6.11 -2.26
N VAL A 121 -20.11 4.84 -1.90
CA VAL A 121 -19.29 3.78 -2.51
C VAL A 121 -20.20 2.75 -3.19
N PRO A 122 -20.54 2.92 -4.48
CA PRO A 122 -21.57 2.10 -5.14
C PRO A 122 -21.30 0.59 -5.19
N TRP A 123 -20.04 0.17 -5.06
CA TRP A 123 -19.62 -1.23 -5.12
C TRP A 123 -19.52 -1.92 -3.76
N TRP A 124 -19.85 -1.23 -2.66
CA TRP A 124 -19.89 -1.83 -1.32
C TRP A 124 -21.29 -2.37 -0.98
N PRO A 125 -21.37 -3.42 -0.12
CA PRO A 125 -22.65 -3.92 0.37
C PRO A 125 -23.50 -2.85 1.10
N GLN A 126 -22.84 -1.95 1.82
CA GLN A 126 -23.42 -0.75 2.41
C GLN A 126 -22.80 0.46 1.69
N PRO A 127 -23.50 1.02 0.67
CA PRO A 127 -22.90 2.01 -0.22
C PRO A 127 -22.87 3.42 0.38
N ASP A 128 -23.76 3.73 1.32
CA ASP A 128 -23.75 5.03 2.01
C ASP A 128 -22.79 4.93 3.20
N VAL A 129 -21.80 5.82 3.23
CA VAL A 129 -20.67 5.78 4.17
C VAL A 129 -20.40 7.17 4.73
N THR A 130 -19.60 7.23 5.79
CA THR A 130 -19.02 8.48 6.29
C THR A 130 -17.55 8.62 5.87
N LEU A 131 -16.98 9.82 6.03
CA LEU A 131 -15.53 10.02 5.88
C LEU A 131 -14.73 9.09 6.81
N PHE A 132 -15.21 8.87 8.04
CA PHE A 132 -14.62 7.91 8.97
C PHE A 132 -14.47 6.51 8.38
N ASP A 133 -15.55 5.95 7.84
CA ASP A 133 -15.57 4.59 7.29
C ASP A 133 -14.55 4.46 6.15
N VAL A 134 -14.47 5.49 5.31
CA VAL A 134 -13.55 5.52 4.17
C VAL A 134 -12.10 5.71 4.61
N MET A 135 -11.82 6.56 5.61
CA MET A 135 -10.47 6.72 6.16
C MET A 135 -9.96 5.41 6.76
N VAL A 136 -10.80 4.70 7.53
CA VAL A 136 -10.46 3.38 8.08
C VAL A 136 -10.18 2.37 6.96
N HIS A 137 -11.00 2.38 5.91
CA HIS A 137 -10.80 1.51 4.75
C HIS A 137 -9.47 1.79 4.03
N VAL A 138 -9.19 3.05 3.69
CA VAL A 138 -7.97 3.43 2.96
C VAL A 138 -6.72 3.18 3.80
N LEU A 139 -6.75 3.45 5.10
CA LEU A 139 -5.67 3.08 6.02
C LEU A 139 -5.43 1.57 6.02
N THR A 140 -6.50 0.77 6.14
CA THR A 140 -6.41 -0.70 6.13
C THR A 140 -5.84 -1.23 4.81
N GLU A 141 -6.31 -0.70 3.68
CA GLU A 141 -5.84 -1.07 2.34
C GLU A 141 -4.36 -0.70 2.16
N THR A 142 -3.98 0.51 2.55
CA THR A 142 -2.58 0.99 2.46
C THR A 142 -1.66 0.16 3.37
N ALA A 143 -2.05 -0.10 4.61
CA ALA A 143 -1.26 -0.89 5.56
C ALA A 143 -1.10 -2.35 5.09
N ARG A 144 -2.16 -2.95 4.54
CA ARG A 144 -2.09 -4.29 3.94
C ARG A 144 -1.08 -4.34 2.80
N HIS A 145 -1.09 -3.36 1.90
CA HIS A 145 -0.17 -3.31 0.78
C HIS A 145 1.25 -2.90 1.17
N ALA A 146 1.44 -2.10 2.22
CA ALA A 146 2.75 -1.85 2.80
C ALA A 146 3.36 -3.15 3.37
N GLY A 147 2.56 -3.97 4.07
CA GLY A 147 3.00 -5.29 4.53
C GLY A 147 3.30 -6.27 3.38
N HIS A 148 2.54 -6.23 2.29
CA HIS A 148 2.93 -6.97 1.07
C HIS A 148 4.28 -6.49 0.55
N ALA A 149 4.48 -5.17 0.44
CA ALA A 149 5.72 -4.58 -0.04
C ALA A 149 6.93 -4.94 0.84
N ASP A 150 6.76 -5.12 2.15
CA ASP A 150 7.80 -5.65 3.04
C ASP A 150 8.30 -7.03 2.60
N ILE A 151 7.39 -7.98 2.39
CA ILE A 151 7.75 -9.34 1.97
C ILE A 151 8.36 -9.36 0.57
N LEU A 152 7.83 -8.55 -0.33
CA LEU A 152 8.39 -8.43 -1.68
C LEU A 152 9.81 -7.84 -1.66
N ARG A 153 10.03 -6.82 -0.82
CA ARG A 153 11.36 -6.20 -0.66
C ARG A 153 12.36 -7.16 -0.04
N GLU A 154 11.95 -7.90 0.99
CA GLU A 154 12.79 -8.92 1.61
C GLU A 154 13.30 -9.93 0.57
N GLY A 155 12.47 -10.30 -0.40
CA GLY A 155 12.85 -11.21 -1.49
C GLY A 155 13.86 -10.64 -2.50
N LEU A 156 14.08 -9.32 -2.53
CA LEU A 156 15.00 -8.66 -3.45
C LEU A 156 16.41 -8.52 -2.88
N ASP A 157 16.53 -7.96 -1.67
CA ASP A 157 17.82 -7.63 -1.05
C ASP A 157 17.88 -7.99 0.44
N GLY A 158 16.86 -8.68 0.95
CA GLY A 158 16.73 -9.07 2.34
C GLY A 158 16.23 -7.95 3.25
N ALA A 159 16.09 -6.70 2.77
CA ALA A 159 15.72 -5.62 3.66
C ALA A 159 14.29 -5.78 4.18
N VAL A 160 14.08 -5.48 5.47
CA VAL A 160 12.80 -5.68 6.16
C VAL A 160 12.38 -4.44 6.93
N GLY A 161 11.07 -4.28 7.10
CA GLY A 161 10.50 -3.43 8.12
C GLY A 161 10.35 -1.96 7.74
N MET A 162 9.54 -1.29 8.55
CA MET A 162 9.23 0.14 8.48
C MET A 162 10.43 0.90 9.03
N ALA A 163 11.36 1.31 8.16
CA ALA A 163 12.41 2.22 8.60
C ALA A 163 11.85 3.65 8.58
N ASP A 164 11.89 4.33 9.73
CA ASP A 164 11.99 5.79 9.75
C ASP A 164 13.39 6.16 9.21
N GLY A 165 13.64 5.93 7.92
CA GLY A 165 14.96 6.12 7.30
C GLY A 165 15.22 5.19 6.11
N PRO A 166 16.40 5.32 5.47
CA PRO A 166 16.75 4.51 4.31
C PRO A 166 16.76 3.03 4.66
N VAL A 167 16.04 2.23 3.87
CA VAL A 167 16.07 0.78 3.96
C VAL A 167 17.45 0.28 3.53
N ALA A 168 18.30 -0.07 4.51
CA ALA A 168 19.64 -0.58 4.24
C ALA A 168 19.61 -2.10 3.95
N PRO A 169 20.44 -2.60 3.02
CA PRO A 169 20.64 -4.03 2.82
C PRO A 169 21.07 -4.73 4.12
N VAL A 170 20.64 -5.97 4.28
CA VAL A 170 20.96 -6.78 5.46
C VAL A 170 22.43 -7.19 5.43
N ASP A 171 23.16 -6.85 6.48
CA ASP A 171 24.56 -7.27 6.66
C ASP A 171 24.68 -8.79 6.92
N ASP A 172 25.90 -9.32 6.80
CA ASP A 172 26.15 -10.76 6.90
C ASP A 172 25.79 -11.33 8.29
N ALA A 173 25.98 -10.54 9.35
CA ALA A 173 25.66 -10.96 10.71
C ALA A 173 24.14 -11.11 10.90
N ALA A 174 23.37 -10.13 10.43
CA ALA A 174 21.92 -10.17 10.43
C ALA A 174 21.38 -11.28 9.51
N ARG A 175 22.06 -11.57 8.39
CA ARG A 175 21.73 -12.71 7.51
C ARG A 175 21.91 -14.05 8.23
N ALA A 176 23.06 -14.26 8.87
CA ALA A 176 23.34 -15.49 9.62
C ALA A 176 22.34 -15.71 10.76
N ALA A 177 22.01 -14.65 11.52
CA ALA A 177 21.02 -14.73 12.59
C ALA A 177 19.62 -15.10 12.06
N ARG A 178 19.23 -14.59 10.88
CA ARG A 178 17.97 -14.96 10.23
C ARG A 178 17.96 -16.40 9.74
N GLU A 179 19.07 -16.90 9.21
CA GLU A 179 19.19 -18.30 8.79
C GLU A 179 19.01 -19.24 9.98
N GLU A 180 19.67 -18.96 11.11
CA GLU A 180 19.49 -19.73 12.34
C GLU A 180 18.04 -19.69 12.84
N HIS A 181 17.43 -18.51 12.85
CA HIS A 181 16.03 -18.36 13.25
C HIS A 181 15.08 -19.14 12.33
N ARG A 182 15.28 -19.06 11.01
CA ARG A 182 14.49 -19.79 10.00
C ARG A 182 14.62 -21.30 10.21
N ALA A 183 15.82 -21.81 10.46
CA ALA A 183 16.03 -23.24 10.72
C ALA A 183 15.27 -23.72 11.97
N ARG A 184 15.25 -22.90 13.04
CA ARG A 184 14.44 -23.17 14.24
C ARG A 184 12.95 -23.20 13.95
N VAL A 185 12.42 -22.24 13.19
CA VAL A 185 11.00 -22.20 12.80
C VAL A 185 10.62 -23.43 11.98
N GLU A 186 11.44 -23.80 11.00
CA GLU A 186 11.24 -24.98 10.16
C GLU A 186 11.25 -26.27 10.98
N SER A 187 12.21 -26.41 11.90
CA SER A 187 12.28 -27.58 12.79
C SER A 187 11.03 -27.70 13.66
N ALA A 188 10.52 -26.59 14.19
CA ALA A 188 9.31 -26.57 15.00
C ALA A 188 8.07 -26.96 14.17
N ALA A 189 7.95 -26.44 12.94
CA ALA A 189 6.85 -26.78 12.03
C ALA A 189 6.84 -28.28 11.68
N ARG A 190 8.01 -28.86 11.38
CA ARG A 190 8.15 -30.31 11.11
C ARG A 190 7.78 -31.16 12.32
N ALA A 191 8.24 -30.77 13.51
CA ALA A 191 7.93 -31.48 14.75
C ALA A 191 6.43 -31.44 15.05
N ALA A 192 5.77 -30.29 14.84
CA ALA A 192 4.32 -30.16 14.99
C ALA A 192 3.56 -31.05 13.99
N ALA A 193 3.96 -31.05 12.73
CA ALA A 193 3.36 -31.89 11.69
C ALA A 193 3.52 -33.39 11.98
N ALA A 194 4.66 -33.81 12.57
CA ALA A 194 4.88 -35.21 12.95
C ALA A 194 3.99 -35.65 14.13
N ARG A 195 3.65 -34.74 15.05
CA ARG A 195 2.77 -35.03 16.20
C ARG A 195 1.28 -35.05 15.86
N ALA A 196 0.90 -34.40 14.76
CA ALA A 196 -0.49 -34.35 14.28
C ALA A 196 -0.89 -35.56 13.43
N ARG A 197 0.04 -36.49 13.20
CA ARG A 197 -0.18 -37.78 12.52
C ARG A 197 -0.38 -38.89 13.53
#